data_AF-A0A7C7VL92-F1
#
_entry.id   AF-A0A7C7VL92-F1
#
_cell.length_a   1.000
_cell.length_b   1.000
_cell.length_c   1.000
_cell.angle_alpha   90.00
_cell.angle_beta   90.00
_cell.angle_gamma   90.00
#
_symmetry.space_group_name_H-M   'P 1'
#
loop_
_entity.id
_entity.type
_entity.pdbx_description
1 polymer ?
#
loop_
_entity_poly.entity_id
_entity_poly.type
_entity_poly.pdbx_seq_one_letter_code
_entity_poly.pdbx_strand_id
1 'polypeptide(L)'
;MVFINILLPIFLIIALGVIFEKVKGPDFKSVSDLTLFILAPCLIFAGLLKGGAEVAGFLPGAVAFMLSLTLIFWGISVVCGRLLGLDIQSRSAFSLTTIMMN
;
A
#
# COMPACT_ATOMS: atom_id res chain seq x y z
N MET A 1 -3.41 20.19 10.01
CA MET A 1 -2.81 19.16 10.89
C MET A 1 -2.39 17.89 10.14
N VAL A 2 -3.20 17.35 9.23
CA VAL A 2 -2.84 16.15 8.42
C VAL A 2 -1.60 16.36 7.55
N PHE A 3 -1.43 17.56 6.97
CA PHE A 3 -0.28 17.88 6.12
C PHE A 3 1.08 17.69 6.83
N ILE A 4 1.21 18.19 8.05
CA ILE A 4 2.47 18.16 8.80
C ILE A 4 2.74 16.76 9.39
N ASN A 5 1.70 16.05 9.84
CA ASN A 5 1.89 14.76 10.52
C ASN A 5 2.04 13.58 9.56
N ILE A 6 1.48 13.68 8.35
CA ILE A 6 1.44 12.56 7.40
C ILE A 6 2.15 12.92 6.10
N LEU A 7 1.74 14.01 5.45
CA LEU A 7 2.24 14.35 4.11
C LEU A 7 3.73 14.73 4.12
N LEU A 8 4.12 15.66 5.00
CA LEU A 8 5.48 16.18 5.06
C LEU A 8 6.54 15.08 5.33
N PRO A 9 6.36 14.15 6.29
CA PRO A 9 7.28 13.03 6.48
C PRO A 9 7.42 12.14 5.25
N ILE A 10 6.30 11.83 4.56
CA ILE A 10 6.33 10.99 3.35
C ILE A 10 7.16 11.65 2.26
N PHE A 11 6.94 12.95 2.02
CA PHE A 11 7.72 13.70 1.04
C PHE A 11 9.21 13.78 1.40
N LEU A 12 9.55 13.94 2.68
CA LEU A 12 10.94 13.94 3.14
C LEU A 12 11.62 12.59 2.88
N ILE A 13 10.94 11.47 3.17
CA ILE A 13 11.47 10.13 2.90
C ILE A 13 11.69 9.92 1.40
N ILE A 14 10.72 10.32 0.56
CA ILE A 14 10.86 10.23 -0.90
C ILE A 14 12.04 11.08 -1.38
N ALA A 15 12.17 12.33 -0.92
CA ALA A 15 13.25 13.22 -1.30
C ALA A 15 14.63 12.64 -0.92
N LEU A 16 14.75 12.09 0.28
CA LEU A 16 15.98 11.42 0.72
C LEU A 16 16.29 10.19 -0.13
N GLY A 17 15.27 9.41 -0.51
CA GLY A 17 15.41 8.27 -1.44
C GLY A 17 15.98 8.69 -2.80
N VAL A 18 15.47 9.78 -3.38
CA VAL A 18 15.95 10.33 -4.66
C VAL A 18 17.40 10.85 -4.55
N ILE A 19 17.75 11.51 -3.44
CA ILE A 19 19.13 11.96 -3.21
C ILE A 19 20.06 10.74 -3.07
N PHE A 20 19.62 9.73 -2.33
CA PHE A 20 20.38 8.50 -2.11
C PHE A 20 20.60 7.72 -3.41
N GLU A 21 19.59 7.66 -4.27
CA GLU A 21 19.70 7.09 -5.62
C GLU A 21 20.82 7.75 -6.41
N LYS A 22 20.81 9.09 -6.47
CA LYS A 22 21.78 9.87 -7.25
C LYS A 22 23.21 9.76 -6.76
N VAL A 23 23.41 9.55 -5.45
CA VAL A 23 24.76 9.50 -4.85
C VAL A 23 25.35 8.10 -4.88
N LYS A 24 24.55 7.05 -4.70
CA LYS A 24 25.06 5.69 -4.44
C LYS A 24 24.68 4.65 -5.49
N GLY A 25 23.74 4.92 -6.39
CA GLY A 25 23.24 3.93 -7.36
C GLY A 25 22.80 2.61 -6.72
N PRO A 26 21.95 2.63 -5.67
CA PRO A 26 21.55 1.43 -4.96
C PRO A 26 20.72 0.49 -5.84
N ASP A 27 20.81 -0.80 -5.57
CA ASP A 27 19.92 -1.79 -6.17
C ASP A 27 18.51 -1.71 -5.55
N PHE A 28 17.56 -1.17 -6.32
CA PHE A 28 16.15 -1.07 -5.94
C PHE A 28 15.52 -2.42 -5.61
N LYS A 29 16.02 -3.51 -6.20
CA LYS A 29 15.50 -4.85 -5.97
C LYS A 29 15.77 -5.30 -4.53
N SER A 30 17.01 -5.14 -4.07
CA SER A 30 17.41 -5.47 -2.70
C SER A 30 16.61 -4.70 -1.64
N VAL A 31 16.33 -3.41 -1.86
CA VAL A 31 15.52 -2.59 -0.93
C VAL A 31 14.04 -3.02 -0.94
N SER A 32 13.50 -3.31 -2.12
CA SER A 32 12.13 -3.78 -2.27
C SER A 32 11.93 -5.14 -1.61
N ASP A 33 12.88 -6.07 -1.82
CA ASP A 33 12.85 -7.40 -1.21
C ASP A 33 12.91 -7.30 0.33
N LEU A 34 13.79 -6.46 0.89
CA LEU A 34 13.84 -6.24 2.33
C LEU A 34 12.53 -5.65 2.87
N THR A 35 11.90 -4.76 2.12
CA THR A 35 10.63 -4.15 2.51
C THR A 35 9.48 -5.16 2.49
N LEU A 36 9.36 -5.93 1.42
CA LEU A 36 8.27 -6.87 1.20
C LEU A 36 8.42 -8.14 2.05
N PHE A 37 9.63 -8.67 2.19
CA PHE A 37 9.86 -9.95 2.86
C PHE A 37 10.21 -9.84 4.34
N ILE A 38 10.71 -8.70 4.81
CA ILE A 38 11.13 -8.53 6.21
C ILE A 38 10.28 -7.46 6.90
N LEU A 39 10.28 -6.22 6.40
CA LEU A 39 9.63 -5.10 7.11
C LEU A 39 8.11 -5.24 7.15
N ALA A 40 7.48 -5.61 6.03
CA ALA A 40 6.03 -5.79 5.95
C ALA A 40 5.51 -6.85 6.94
N PRO A 41 6.04 -8.09 6.99
CA PRO A 41 5.59 -9.07 7.99
C PRO A 41 5.87 -8.60 9.41
N CYS A 42 7.03 -7.98 9.68
CA CYS A 42 7.33 -7.42 11.01
C CYS A 42 6.30 -6.36 11.43
N LEU A 43 5.87 -5.49 10.51
CA LEU A 43 4.87 -4.45 10.79
C LEU A 43 3.49 -5.07 11.07
N ILE A 44 3.11 -6.10 10.29
CA ILE A 44 1.86 -6.84 10.51
C ILE A 44 1.87 -7.49 11.90
N PHE A 45 2.95 -8.20 12.25
CA PHE A 45 3.08 -8.82 13.58
C PHE A 45 3.10 -7.77 14.70
N ALA A 46 3.79 -6.65 14.53
CA ALA A 46 3.79 -5.56 15.51
C ALA A 46 2.39 -4.99 15.73
N GLY A 47 1.59 -4.84 14.66
CA GLY A 47 0.19 -4.43 14.73
C GLY A 47 -0.68 -5.46 15.46
N LEU A 48 -0.53 -6.74 15.13
CA LEU A 48 -1.28 -7.83 15.76
C LEU A 48 -0.96 -7.97 17.26
N LEU A 49 0.31 -7.85 17.65
CA LEU A 49 0.73 -7.90 19.05
C LEU A 49 0.19 -6.72 19.85
N LYS A 50 0.15 -5.52 19.25
CA LYS A 50 -0.39 -4.32 19.89
C LYS A 50 -1.90 -4.38 20.11
N GLY A 51 -2.64 -5.13 19.28
CA GLY A 51 -4.09 -5.31 19.38
C GLY A 51 -4.54 -6.60 20.09
N GLY A 52 -3.62 -7.44 20.55
CA GLY A 52 -3.79 -8.90 20.78
C GLY A 52 -4.92 -9.41 21.68
N ALA A 53 -5.61 -8.55 22.45
CA ALA A 53 -6.73 -8.97 23.30
C ALA A 53 -8.08 -9.08 22.56
N GLU A 54 -8.27 -8.36 21.45
CA GLU A 54 -9.56 -8.29 20.71
C GLU A 54 -9.51 -9.00 19.34
N VAL A 55 -8.31 -9.43 18.93
CA VAL A 55 -8.04 -9.91 17.56
C VAL A 55 -8.83 -11.17 17.23
N ALA A 56 -9.00 -12.12 18.16
CA ALA A 56 -9.66 -13.40 17.86
C ALA A 56 -11.14 -13.27 17.48
N GLY A 57 -11.87 -12.32 18.07
CA GLY A 57 -13.27 -12.05 17.74
C GLY A 57 -13.44 -11.12 16.54
N PHE A 58 -12.47 -10.23 16.31
CA PHE A 58 -12.51 -9.22 15.26
C PHE A 58 -11.96 -9.72 13.91
N LEU A 59 -11.09 -10.74 13.90
CA LEU A 59 -10.41 -11.23 12.70
C LEU A 59 -11.35 -11.59 11.55
N PRO A 60 -12.44 -12.35 11.75
CA PRO A 60 -13.36 -12.69 10.66
C PRO A 60 -14.05 -11.44 10.07
N GLY A 61 -14.43 -10.50 10.94
CA GLY A 61 -15.05 -9.23 10.52
C GLY A 61 -14.08 -8.33 9.76
N ALA A 62 -12.83 -8.22 10.23
CA ALA A 62 -11.78 -7.46 9.57
C ALA A 62 -11.44 -8.03 8.19
N VAL A 63 -11.34 -9.36 8.07
CA VAL A 63 -11.09 -10.04 6.79
C VAL A 63 -12.26 -9.83 5.84
N ALA A 64 -13.51 -10.02 6.30
CA ALA A 64 -14.69 -9.79 5.49
C ALA A 64 -14.79 -8.33 5.02
N PHE A 65 -14.47 -7.37 5.89
CA PHE A 65 -14.44 -5.95 5.58
C PHE A 65 -13.37 -5.63 4.53
N MET A 66 -12.12 -6.09 4.73
CA MET A 66 -11.02 -5.88 3.79
C MET A 66 -11.33 -6.48 2.42
N LEU A 67 -11.85 -7.71 2.36
CA LEU A 67 -12.25 -8.35 1.10
C LEU A 67 -13.37 -7.57 0.41
N SER A 68 -14.39 -7.15 1.15
CA SER A 68 -15.50 -6.37 0.61
C SER A 68 -15.02 -5.03 0.05
N LEU A 69 -14.20 -4.31 0.80
CA LEU A 69 -13.63 -3.02 0.41
C LEU A 69 -12.72 -3.15 -0.82
N THR A 70 -11.88 -4.18 -0.85
CA THR A 70 -11.04 -4.54 -2.01
C THR A 70 -11.90 -4.80 -3.25
N LEU A 71 -12.97 -5.59 -3.13
CA LEU A 71 -13.87 -5.90 -4.25
C LEU A 71 -14.62 -4.66 -4.75
N ILE A 72 -15.07 -3.79 -3.83
CA ILE A 72 -15.74 -2.54 -4.17
C ILE A 72 -14.79 -1.64 -4.97
N PHE A 73 -13.56 -1.43 -4.47
CA PHE A 73 -12.58 -0.59 -5.17
C PHE A 73 -12.11 -1.18 -6.49
N TRP A 74 -11.98 -2.50 -6.58
CA TRP A 74 -11.72 -3.16 -7.85
C TRP A 74 -12.87 -2.94 -8.84
N GLY A 75 -14.11 -3.11 -8.41
CA GLY A 75 -15.30 -2.84 -9.23
C GLY A 75 -15.34 -1.41 -9.73
N ILE A 76 -15.13 -0.43 -8.84
CA ILE A 76 -15.07 1.00 -9.19
C ILE A 76 -13.95 1.24 -10.21
N SER A 77 -12.75 0.74 -9.97
CA SER A 77 -11.62 0.87 -10.89
C SER A 77 -11.93 0.32 -12.28
N VAL A 78 -12.52 -0.88 -12.34
CA VAL A 78 -12.90 -1.57 -13.57
C VAL A 78 -13.95 -0.79 -14.35
N VAL A 79 -14.92 -0.18 -13.66
CA VAL A 79 -15.98 0.66 -14.25
C VAL A 79 -15.40 1.98 -14.75
N CYS A 80 -14.67 2.71 -13.90
CA CYS A 80 -14.02 3.97 -14.27
C CYS A 80 -13.05 3.77 -15.45
N GLY A 81 -12.24 2.71 -15.44
CA GLY A 81 -11.32 2.42 -16.53
C GLY A 81 -12.02 2.12 -17.86
N ARG A 82 -13.24 1.55 -17.83
CA ARG A 82 -14.08 1.38 -19.03
C ARG A 82 -14.67 2.69 -19.50
N LEU A 83 -15.22 3.50 -18.59
CA LEU A 83 -15.82 4.79 -18.91
C LEU A 83 -14.81 5.78 -19.48
N LEU A 84 -13.56 5.72 -19.00
CA LEU A 84 -12.46 6.55 -19.46
C LEU A 84 -11.77 6.00 -20.73
N GLY A 85 -12.21 4.84 -21.25
CA GLY A 85 -11.63 4.24 -22.46
C GLY A 85 -10.16 3.85 -22.32
N LEU A 86 -9.70 3.51 -21.12
CA LEU A 86 -8.30 3.15 -20.87
C LEU A 86 -7.92 1.87 -21.61
N ASP A 87 -6.71 1.85 -22.17
CA ASP A 87 -6.13 0.65 -22.76
C ASP A 87 -5.90 -0.44 -21.67
N ILE A 88 -5.64 -1.67 -22.11
CA ILE A 88 -5.54 -2.82 -21.21
C ILE A 88 -4.41 -2.70 -20.18
N GLN A 89 -3.29 -2.05 -20.52
CA GLN A 89 -2.15 -1.85 -19.63
C GLN A 89 -2.46 -0.76 -18.61
N SER A 90 -2.98 0.38 -19.07
CA SER A 90 -3.39 1.48 -18.18
C SER A 90 -4.49 1.08 -17.21
N ARG A 91 -5.44 0.26 -17.66
CA ARG A 91 -6.53 -0.25 -16.81
C ARG A 91 -6.04 -1.21 -15.73
N SER A 92 -5.04 -2.03 -16.05
CA SER A 92 -4.38 -2.90 -15.07
C SER A 92 -3.64 -2.09 -14.02
N ALA A 93 -2.84 -1.10 -14.45
CA ALA A 93 -2.12 -0.20 -13.55
C ALA A 93 -3.05 0.61 -12.64
N PHE A 94 -4.17 1.10 -13.21
CA PHE A 94 -5.19 1.84 -12.48
C PHE A 94 -5.86 0.98 -11.40
N SER A 95 -6.19 -0.27 -11.71
CA SER A 95 -6.74 -1.21 -10.71
C SER A 95 -5.74 -1.53 -9.61
N LEU A 96 -4.49 -1.79 -9.98
CA LEU A 96 -3.46 -2.12 -8.99
C LEU A 96 -3.24 -0.98 -8.00
N THR A 97 -3.17 0.26 -8.50
CA THR A 97 -2.99 1.46 -7.66
C THR A 97 -4.21 1.77 -6.79
N THR A 98 -5.42 1.46 -7.26
CA THR A 98 -6.66 1.72 -6.51
C THR A 98 -6.85 0.73 -5.35
N ILE A 99 -6.41 -0.52 -5.53
CA ILE A 99 -6.64 -1.60 -4.56
C ILE A 99 -5.47 -1.75 -3.58
N MET A 100 -4.25 -1.51 -4.04
CA MET A 100 -3.06 -1.50 -3.18
C MET A 100 -2.99 -0.17 -2.44
N MET A 101 -3.61 -0.14 -1.26
CA MET A 101 -3.49 0.98 -0.33
C MET A 101 -2.10 0.95 0.35
N ASN A 102 -1.47 2.12 0.50
CA ASN A 102 -0.23 2.33 1.26
C ASN A 102 -0.58 2.72 2.71
#